data_AF-A0A1M6VLD0-F1
#
_entry.id   AF-A0A1M6VLD0-F1
#
_cell.length_a   1.000
_cell.length_b   1.000
_cell.length_c   1.000
_cell.angle_alpha   90.00
_cell.angle_beta   90.00
_cell.angle_gamma   90.00
#
_symmetry.space_group_name_H-M   'P 1'
#
loop_
_entity.id
_entity.type
_entity.pdbx_description
1 polymer ?
#
loop_
_entity_poly.entity_id
_entity_poly.type
_entity_poly.pdbx_seq_one_letter_code
_entity_poly.pdbx_strand_id
1 'polypeptide(L)'
;MLRFMIKLPFRIIAAPVWLVLAAVNIVLVFLVGLSAGFCYLIAGISVVTEVLSIGFGISTDWTMKSAIITTVVFVLLPHIGMGIVAVIEVVKCGLQEFIFG
;
A
#
# COMPACT_ATOMS: atom_id res chain seq x y z
N MET A 1 5.51 -41.97 -8.42
CA MET A 1 4.36 -42.17 -7.49
C MET A 1 4.59 -41.62 -6.08
N LEU A 2 5.75 -41.76 -5.43
CA LEU A 2 6.02 -41.17 -4.09
C LEU A 2 5.85 -39.63 -4.01
N ARG A 3 6.21 -38.90 -5.08
CA ARG A 3 6.06 -37.43 -5.13
C ARG A 3 4.60 -36.97 -5.00
N PHE A 4 3.63 -37.79 -5.41
CA PHE A 4 2.21 -37.44 -5.35
C PHE A 4 1.64 -37.61 -3.93
N MET A 5 2.07 -38.66 -3.22
CA MET A 5 1.66 -38.94 -1.83
C MET A 5 2.17 -37.88 -0.83
N ILE A 6 3.29 -37.21 -1.12
CA ILE A 6 3.84 -36.14 -0.27
C ILE A 6 3.31 -34.74 -0.66
N LYS A 7 3.01 -34.51 -1.96
CA LYS A 7 2.50 -33.21 -2.45
C LYS A 7 1.02 -32.98 -2.07
N LEU A 8 0.24 -34.05 -1.87
CA LEU A 8 -1.18 -33.98 -1.47
C LEU A 8 -1.41 -33.37 -0.06
N PRO A 9 -0.73 -33.83 1.01
CA PRO A 9 -0.89 -33.21 2.34
C PRO A 9 -0.36 -31.78 2.38
N PHE A 10 0.70 -31.47 1.61
CA PHE A 10 1.21 -30.10 1.48
C PHE A 10 0.21 -29.15 0.81
N ARG A 11 -0.55 -29.60 -0.20
CA ARG A 11 -1.65 -28.80 -0.82
C ARG A 11 -2.77 -28.51 0.16
N ILE A 12 -3.14 -29.47 1.02
CA ILE A 12 -4.20 -29.32 2.03
C ILE A 12 -3.83 -28.26 3.08
N ILE A 13 -2.54 -28.17 3.46
CA ILE A 13 -2.05 -27.18 4.41
C ILE A 13 -1.78 -25.82 3.73
N ALA A 14 -1.39 -25.81 2.46
CA ALA A 14 -1.14 -24.57 1.72
C ALA A 14 -2.44 -23.81 1.35
N ALA A 15 -3.55 -24.51 1.14
CA ALA A 15 -4.86 -23.91 0.85
C ALA A 15 -5.36 -22.91 1.93
N PRO A 16 -5.38 -23.24 3.23
CA PRO A 16 -5.77 -22.27 4.26
C PRO A 16 -4.77 -21.12 4.39
N VAL A 17 -3.47 -21.37 4.18
CA VAL A 17 -2.43 -20.32 4.19
C VAL A 17 -2.65 -19.32 3.05
N TRP A 18 -2.97 -19.79 1.84
CA TRP A 18 -3.31 -18.94 0.71
C TRP A 18 -4.53 -18.06 0.98
N LEU A 19 -5.56 -18.64 1.61
CA LEU A 19 -6.78 -17.91 1.97
C LEU A 19 -6.50 -16.81 3.01
N VAL A 20 -5.67 -17.09 4.02
CA VAL A 20 -5.23 -16.08 5.00
C VAL A 20 -4.43 -14.98 4.32
N LEU A 21 -3.48 -15.32 3.43
CA LEU A 21 -2.73 -14.33 2.66
C LEU A 21 -3.66 -13.47 1.79
N ALA A 22 -4.69 -14.07 1.17
CA ALA A 22 -5.67 -13.32 0.37
C ALA A 22 -6.46 -12.33 1.22
N ALA A 23 -6.92 -12.74 2.39
CA ALA A 23 -7.62 -11.87 3.32
C ALA A 23 -6.71 -10.71 3.79
N VAL A 24 -5.48 -11.01 4.21
CA VAL A 24 -4.49 -10.00 4.63
C VAL A 24 -4.17 -9.04 3.50
N ASN A 25 -4.04 -9.53 2.27
CA ASN A 25 -3.75 -8.68 1.12
C ASN A 25 -4.92 -7.73 0.80
N ILE A 26 -6.17 -8.21 0.82
CA ILE A 26 -7.35 -7.35 0.65
C ILE A 26 -7.38 -6.24 1.72
N VAL A 27 -7.11 -6.59 2.98
CA VAL A 27 -7.06 -5.62 4.09
C VAL A 27 -5.91 -4.62 3.89
N LEU A 28 -4.73 -5.07 3.45
CA LEU A 28 -3.59 -4.20 3.18
C LEU A 28 -3.83 -3.28 1.99
N VAL A 29 -4.37 -3.79 0.88
CA VAL A 29 -4.78 -2.98 -0.28
C VAL A 29 -5.77 -1.91 0.16
N PHE A 30 -6.75 -2.28 0.99
CA PHE A 30 -7.73 -1.34 1.51
C PHE A 30 -7.09 -0.29 2.42
N LEU A 31 -6.23 -0.68 3.36
CA LEU A 31 -5.58 0.23 4.29
C LEU A 31 -4.59 1.17 3.58
N VAL A 32 -3.82 0.66 2.63
CA VAL A 32 -2.91 1.45 1.79
C VAL A 32 -3.71 2.39 0.88
N GLY A 33 -4.79 1.92 0.25
CA GLY A 33 -5.66 2.77 -0.57
C GLY A 33 -6.36 3.87 0.23
N LEU A 34 -6.89 3.54 1.41
CA LEU A 34 -7.55 4.50 2.30
C LEU A 34 -6.55 5.53 2.83
N SER A 35 -5.39 5.08 3.30
CA SER A 35 -4.33 5.97 3.79
C SER A 35 -3.78 6.85 2.68
N ALA A 36 -3.57 6.32 1.47
CA ALA A 36 -3.20 7.12 0.30
C ALA A 36 -4.23 8.21 0.01
N GLY A 37 -5.52 7.86 -0.01
CA GLY A 37 -6.60 8.83 -0.19
C GLY A 37 -6.57 9.95 0.85
N PHE A 38 -6.36 9.61 2.12
CA PHE A 38 -6.22 10.59 3.21
C PHE A 38 -4.96 11.46 3.06
N CYS A 39 -3.83 10.87 2.70
CA CYS A 39 -2.56 11.57 2.50
C CYS A 39 -2.64 12.54 1.32
N TYR A 40 -3.28 12.15 0.21
CA TYR A 40 -3.51 13.02 -0.94
C TYR A 40 -4.48 14.17 -0.63
N LEU A 41 -5.51 13.92 0.18
CA LEU A 41 -6.42 14.98 0.63
C LEU A 41 -5.70 16.02 1.49
N ILE A 42 -4.90 15.58 2.47
CA ILE A 42 -4.12 16.49 3.32
C ILE A 42 -3.10 17.27 2.49
N ALA A 43 -2.40 16.59 1.58
CA ALA A 43 -1.47 17.22 0.65
C ALA A 43 -2.17 18.28 -0.23
N GLY A 44 -3.33 17.95 -0.79
CA GLY A 44 -4.13 18.87 -1.59
C GLY A 44 -4.60 20.09 -0.81
N ILE A 45 -5.13 19.90 0.40
CA ILE A 45 -5.54 21.00 1.28
C ILE A 45 -4.34 21.88 1.62
N SER A 46 -3.19 21.28 1.97
CA SER A 46 -1.96 22.03 2.26
C SER A 46 -1.53 22.92 1.09
N VAL A 47 -1.57 22.40 -0.14
CA VAL A 47 -1.25 23.18 -1.35
C VAL A 47 -2.26 24.29 -1.57
N VAL A 48 -3.57 24.01 -1.45
CA VAL A 48 -4.62 25.02 -1.65
C VAL A 48 -4.51 26.15 -0.61
N THR A 49 -4.27 25.81 0.65
CA THR A 49 -4.04 26.80 1.72
C THR A 49 -2.81 27.66 1.44
N GLU A 50 -1.74 27.06 0.90
CA GLU A 50 -0.53 27.79 0.58
C GLU A 50 -0.69 28.71 -0.64
N VAL A 51 -1.31 28.24 -1.72
CA VAL A 51 -1.63 29.07 -2.90
C VAL A 51 -2.51 30.26 -2.50
N LEU A 52 -3.48 30.04 -1.60
CA LEU A 52 -4.32 31.10 -1.08
C LEU A 52 -3.51 32.09 -0.22
N SER A 53 -2.62 31.60 0.64
CA SER A 53 -1.72 32.41 1.47
C SER A 53 -0.79 33.30 0.64
N ILE A 54 -0.29 32.80 -0.49
CA ILE A 54 0.47 33.57 -1.48
C ILE A 54 -0.41 34.62 -2.14
N GLY A 55 -1.63 34.25 -2.57
CA GLY A 55 -2.58 35.17 -3.19
C GLY A 55 -3.02 36.32 -2.28
N PHE A 56 -3.02 36.10 -0.97
CA PHE A 56 -3.30 37.13 0.05
C PHE A 56 -2.03 37.86 0.56
N GLY A 57 -0.84 37.47 0.11
CA GLY A 57 0.42 38.12 0.50
C GLY A 57 0.86 37.89 1.95
N ILE A 58 0.34 36.86 2.61
CA ILE A 58 0.64 36.51 4.01
C ILE A 58 1.63 35.33 4.13
N SER A 59 2.11 34.81 3.00
CA SER A 59 3.04 33.67 2.96
C SER A 59 4.43 34.04 3.49
N THR A 60 4.97 33.22 4.38
CA THR A 60 6.37 33.31 4.86
C THR A 60 7.23 32.20 4.23
N ASP A 61 8.54 32.40 4.07
CA ASP A 61 9.45 31.36 3.55
C ASP A 61 9.41 30.06 4.36
N TRP A 62 9.13 30.17 5.67
CA TRP A 62 9.06 29.03 6.58
C TRP A 62 7.79 28.18 6.36
N THR A 63 6.65 28.82 6.08
CA THR A 63 5.40 28.11 5.78
C THR A 63 5.51 27.31 4.48
N MET A 64 6.13 27.88 3.43
CA MET A 64 6.31 27.19 2.15
C MET A 64 7.19 25.96 2.27
N LYS A 65 8.33 26.09 2.97
CA LYS A 65 9.25 24.97 3.15
C LYS A 65 8.60 23.82 3.93
N SER A 66 7.78 24.14 4.92
CA SER A 66 7.04 23.13 5.69
C SER A 66 5.99 22.42 4.84
N ALA A 67 5.21 23.13 4.02
CA ALA A 67 4.17 22.51 3.19
C ALA A 67 4.74 21.63 2.07
N ILE A 68 5.89 22.01 1.48
CA ILE A 68 6.58 21.18 0.49
C ILE A 68 7.09 19.89 1.14
N ILE A 69 7.67 19.97 2.35
CA ILE A 69 8.15 18.78 3.06
C ILE A 69 6.99 17.86 3.45
N THR A 70 5.89 18.41 3.96
CA THR A 70 4.73 17.59 4.33
C THR A 70 4.11 16.92 3.11
N THR A 71 3.88 17.65 2.01
CA THR A 71 3.36 17.07 0.77
C THR A 71 4.26 15.97 0.21
N VAL A 72 5.58 16.17 0.17
CA VAL A 72 6.53 15.13 -0.28
C VAL A 72 6.46 13.89 0.61
N VAL A 73 6.44 14.05 1.93
CA VAL A 73 6.36 12.92 2.87
C VAL A 73 5.03 12.17 2.71
N PHE A 74 3.92 12.88 2.61
CA PHE A 74 2.59 12.29 2.44
C PHE A 74 2.39 11.60 1.09
N VAL A 75 3.12 11.98 0.04
CA VAL A 75 3.11 11.29 -1.26
C VAL A 75 4.02 10.06 -1.27
N LEU A 76 5.17 10.10 -0.59
CA LEU A 76 6.07 8.95 -0.50
C LEU A 76 5.55 7.81 0.39
N LEU A 77 4.82 8.13 1.47
CA LEU A 77 4.28 7.14 2.41
C LEU A 77 3.40 6.05 1.73
N PRO A 78 2.41 6.40 0.89
CA PRO A 78 1.58 5.40 0.22
C PRO A 78 2.34 4.60 -0.86
N HIS A 79 3.40 5.15 -1.45
CA HIS A 79 4.24 4.42 -2.40
C HIS A 79 4.98 3.23 -1.76
N ILE A 80 5.44 3.39 -0.52
CA ILE A 80 6.05 2.30 0.26
C ILE A 80 5.00 1.21 0.57
N GLY A 81 3.79 1.62 0.95
CA GLY A 81 2.67 0.71 1.19
C GLY A 81 2.30 -0.11 -0.05
N MET A 82 2.32 0.51 -1.23
CA MET A 82 2.04 -0.17 -2.50
C MET A 82 3.12 -1.22 -2.86
N GLY A 83 4.38 -0.95 -2.52
CA GLY A 83 5.46 -1.93 -2.68
C GLY A 83 5.26 -3.20 -1.85
N ILE A 84 4.77 -3.06 -0.61
CA ILE A 84 4.49 -4.19 0.29
C ILE A 84 3.34 -5.05 -0.26
N VAL A 85 2.27 -4.40 -0.73
CA VAL A 85 1.13 -5.09 -1.36
C VAL A 85 1.58 -5.89 -2.58
N ALA A 86 2.43 -5.31 -3.43
CA ALA A 86 2.93 -5.98 -4.63
C ALA A 86 3.74 -7.25 -4.29
N VAL A 87 4.61 -7.18 -3.27
CA VAL A 87 5.36 -8.36 -2.81
C VAL A 87 4.43 -9.46 -2.31
N ILE A 88 3.40 -9.11 -1.54
CA ILE A 88 2.42 -10.09 -1.03
C ILE A 88 1.60 -10.71 -2.16
N GLU A 89 1.20 -9.94 -3.18
CA GLU A 89 0.54 -10.48 -4.37
C GLU A 89 1.43 -11.51 -5.09
N VAL A 90 2.73 -11.23 -5.26
CA VAL A 90 3.67 -12.17 -5.89
C VAL A 90 3.78 -13.47 -5.09
N VAL A 91 3.90 -13.38 -3.77
CA VAL A 91 3.94 -14.57 -2.89
C VAL A 91 2.63 -15.36 -2.97
N LYS A 92 1.49 -14.66 -2.99
CA LYS A 92 0.16 -15.27 -3.08
C LYS A 92 -0.03 -15.99 -4.43
N CYS A 93 0.45 -15.40 -5.52
CA CYS A 93 0.41 -15.98 -6.86
C CYS A 93 1.30 -17.23 -6.97
N GLY A 94 2.53 -17.18 -6.43
CA GLY A 94 3.42 -18.34 -6.38
C GLY A 94 2.87 -19.49 -5.53
N LEU A 95 2.17 -19.18 -4.43
CA LEU A 95 1.51 -20.19 -3.61
C LEU A 95 0.28 -20.80 -4.32
N GLN A 96 -0.45 -19.99 -5.11
CA GLN A 96 -1.55 -20.49 -5.96
C GLN A 96 -1.06 -21.49 -7.01
N GLU A 97 0.06 -21.18 -7.67
CA GLU A 97 0.69 -22.06 -8.66
C GLU A 97 1.17 -23.37 -8.02
N PHE A 98 1.68 -23.32 -6.79
CA PHE A 98 2.03 -24.52 -6.01
C PHE A 98 0.80 -25.35 -5.59
N ILE A 99 -0.35 -24.70 -5.38
CA ILE A 99 -1.61 -25.34 -5.00
C ILE A 99 -2.38 -25.88 -6.20
N PHE A 100 -2.24 -25.35 -7.42
CA PHE A 100 -2.98 -25.80 -8.60
C PHE A 100 -2.14 -26.54 -9.65
N GLY A 101 -0.80 -26.43 -9.62
CA GLY A 101 0.16 -27.14 -10.49
C GLY A 101 0.80 -28.40 -9.89
#